data_AF-M3II79-F1
#
_entry.id   AF-M3II79-F1
#
_cell.length_a   1.000
_cell.length_b   1.000
_cell.length_c   1.000
_cell.angle_alpha   90.00
_cell.angle_beta   90.00
_cell.angle_gamma   90.00
#
_symmetry.space_group_name_H-M   'P 1'
#
loop_
_entity.id
_entity.type
_entity.pdbx_description
1 polymer ?
#
loop_
_entity_poly.entity_id
_entity_poly.type
_entity_poly.pdbx_seq_one_letter_code
_entity_poly.pdbx_strand_id
1 'polypeptide(L)'
;MNWTGPGIFTDTVFEYMNSILQSPEVYANKKHRQTIVDWKVFTGMEQPIVIDDVLVLPITSFSPDVNQMGAKSSDDEIAYVKHMFSGSWKDDGMPEME
;
A
#
# COMPACT_ATOMS: atom_id res chain seq x y z
N MET A 1 -9.16 14.26 7.53
CA MET A 1 -8.57 13.69 6.31
C MET A 1 -8.72 14.73 5.20
N ASN A 2 -7.61 15.26 4.69
CA ASN A 2 -7.60 15.85 3.35
C ASN A 2 -7.84 14.68 2.39
N TRP A 3 -8.89 14.76 1.59
CA TRP A 3 -9.50 13.64 0.83
C TRP A 3 -8.61 12.97 -0.24
N THR A 4 -7.35 13.38 -0.35
CA THR A 4 -6.37 12.86 -1.31
C THR A 4 -5.04 12.63 -0.60
N GLY A 5 -4.45 11.45 -0.77
CA GLY A 5 -3.18 11.08 -0.15
C GLY A 5 -3.12 9.59 0.18
N PRO A 6 -2.00 9.14 0.77
CA PRO A 6 -1.85 7.75 1.20
C PRO A 6 -2.92 7.39 2.24
N GLY A 7 -3.68 6.33 1.95
CA GLY A 7 -4.61 5.71 2.89
C GLY A 7 -3.93 4.61 3.69
N ILE A 8 -4.28 4.48 4.98
CA ILE A 8 -3.77 3.41 5.84
C ILE A 8 -4.71 2.21 5.73
N PHE A 9 -4.15 1.00 5.60
CA PHE A 9 -4.92 -0.23 5.72
C PHE A 9 -5.45 -0.36 7.16
N THR A 10 -6.77 -0.43 7.29
CA THR A 10 -7.42 -0.54 8.59
C THR A 10 -7.50 -2.00 9.03
N ASP A 11 -7.79 -2.22 10.31
CA ASP A 11 -8.02 -3.55 10.86
C ASP A 11 -9.09 -4.32 10.07
N THR A 12 -10.10 -3.65 9.53
CA THR A 12 -11.14 -4.27 8.69
C THR A 12 -10.59 -4.80 7.36
N VAL A 13 -9.62 -4.11 6.74
CA VAL A 13 -8.97 -4.59 5.51
C VAL A 13 -8.18 -5.87 5.80
N PHE A 14 -7.40 -5.88 6.87
CA PHE A 14 -6.68 -7.08 7.29
C PHE A 14 -7.64 -8.19 7.72
N GLU A 15 -8.75 -7.87 8.40
CA GLU A 15 -9.75 -8.85 8.79
C GLU A 15 -10.40 -9.51 7.57
N TYR A 16 -10.70 -8.74 6.53
CA TYR A 16 -11.18 -9.28 5.25
C TYR A 16 -10.16 -10.23 4.62
N MET A 17 -8.90 -9.78 4.44
CA MET A 17 -7.83 -10.59 3.85
C MET A 17 -7.57 -11.90 4.62
N ASN A 18 -7.66 -11.88 5.96
CA ASN A 18 -7.49 -13.11 6.75
C ASN A 18 -8.70 -14.04 6.68
N SER A 19 -9.90 -13.49 6.42
CA SER A 19 -11.14 -14.29 6.30
C SER A 19 -11.20 -15.08 5.00
N ILE A 20 -10.67 -14.53 3.91
CA ILE A 20 -10.63 -15.20 2.59
C ILE A 20 -9.55 -16.29 2.51
N LEU A 21 -8.49 -16.18 3.33
CA LEU A 21 -7.39 -17.15 3.35
C LEU A 21 -7.61 -18.35 4.30
N GLN A 22 -8.74 -18.39 4.99
CA GLN A 22 -9.08 -19.45 5.96
C GLN A 22 -10.49 -19.97 5.68
N SER A 23 -10.75 -21.24 6.03
CA SER A 23 -12.12 -21.74 5.91
C SER A 23 -13.05 -20.97 6.86
N PRO A 24 -14.34 -20.77 6.49
CA PRO A 24 -15.30 -20.07 7.35
C PRO A 24 -15.41 -20.68 8.75
N GLU A 25 -15.31 -22.01 8.86
CA GLU A 25 -15.34 -22.73 10.14
C GLU A 25 -14.14 -22.39 11.05
N VAL A 26 -12.93 -22.36 10.47
CA VAL A 26 -11.71 -21.97 11.20
C VAL A 26 -11.77 -20.49 11.59
N TYR A 27 -12.20 -19.64 10.66
CA TYR A 27 -12.21 -18.19 10.87
C TYR A 27 -13.25 -17.72 11.90
N ALA A 28 -14.40 -18.40 11.96
CA ALA A 28 -15.44 -18.17 12.96
C ALA A 28 -14.98 -18.58 14.37
N ASN A 29 -14.07 -19.55 14.48
CA ASN A 29 -13.56 -20.00 15.75
C ASN A 29 -12.33 -19.17 16.19
N LYS A 30 -12.56 -18.20 17.08
CA LYS A 30 -11.50 -17.31 17.61
C LYS A 30 -10.26 -18.03 18.19
N LYS A 31 -10.40 -19.28 18.65
CA LYS A 31 -9.25 -20.06 19.17
C LYS A 31 -8.36 -20.64 18.07
N HIS A 32 -8.92 -20.81 16.87
CA HIS A 32 -8.22 -21.42 15.73
C HIS A 32 -7.91 -20.41 14.62
N ARG A 33 -8.49 -19.20 14.67
CA ARG A 33 -8.15 -18.10 13.75
C ARG A 33 -6.67 -17.77 13.85
N GLN A 34 -6.01 -17.70 12.69
CA GLN A 34 -4.64 -17.25 12.55
C GLN A 34 -4.58 -15.85 11.93
N THR A 35 -3.57 -15.08 12.30
CA THR A 35 -3.20 -13.85 11.60
C THR A 35 -2.16 -14.21 10.53
N ILE A 36 -2.63 -14.42 9.32
CA ILE A 36 -1.83 -14.74 8.13
C ILE A 36 -1.33 -13.45 7.47
N VAL A 37 -2.21 -12.46 7.34
CA VAL A 37 -1.91 -11.16 6.71
C VAL A 37 -1.97 -10.06 7.76
N ASP A 38 -0.84 -9.40 7.98
CA ASP A 38 -0.74 -8.15 8.74
C ASP A 38 0.15 -7.15 7.98
N TRP A 39 0.37 -5.97 8.55
CA TRP A 39 1.23 -4.96 7.93
C TRP A 39 2.66 -5.44 7.66
N LYS A 40 3.16 -6.44 8.39
CA LYS A 40 4.51 -6.97 8.21
C LYS A 40 4.64 -7.73 6.90
N VAL A 41 3.56 -8.39 6.45
CA VAL A 41 3.53 -9.10 5.16
C VAL A 41 3.84 -8.16 3.99
N PHE A 42 3.40 -6.90 4.07
CA PHE A 42 3.60 -5.91 3.00
C PHE A 42 4.80 -4.99 3.20
N THR A 43 5.45 -5.04 4.37
CA THR A 43 6.58 -4.15 4.67
C THR A 43 7.83 -4.60 3.93
N GLY A 44 8.42 -3.69 3.14
CA GLY A 44 9.64 -3.99 2.37
C GLY A 44 9.40 -4.97 1.22
N MET A 45 8.15 -5.12 0.78
CA MET A 45 7.79 -5.98 -0.33
C MET A 45 8.50 -5.54 -1.63
N GLU A 46 9.20 -6.47 -2.28
CA GLU A 46 9.89 -6.22 -3.57
C GLU A 46 9.20 -6.87 -4.77
N GLN A 47 8.26 -7.79 -4.54
CA GLN A 47 7.49 -8.47 -5.58
C GLN A 47 5.99 -8.31 -5.32
N PRO A 48 5.13 -8.27 -6.36
CA PRO A 48 3.69 -8.20 -6.17
C PRO A 48 3.11 -9.37 -5.38
N ILE A 49 2.09 -9.11 -4.57
CA ILE A 49 1.31 -10.13 -3.86
C ILE A 49 -0.14 -10.06 -4.34
N VAL A 50 -0.70 -11.21 -4.71
CA VAL A 50 -2.11 -11.36 -5.06
C VAL A 50 -2.83 -12.08 -3.93
N ILE A 51 -3.95 -11.51 -3.49
CA ILE A 51 -4.85 -12.09 -2.49
C ILE A 51 -6.26 -12.03 -3.05
N ASP A 52 -6.77 -13.18 -3.50
CA ASP A 52 -8.07 -13.29 -4.18
C ASP A 52 -8.18 -12.29 -5.36
N ASP A 53 -9.02 -11.27 -5.23
CA ASP A 53 -9.25 -10.22 -6.23
C ASP A 53 -8.39 -8.96 -6.03
N VAL A 54 -7.52 -8.95 -5.03
CA VAL A 54 -6.67 -7.81 -4.67
C VAL A 54 -5.22 -8.05 -5.09
N LEU A 55 -4.66 -7.14 -5.89
CA LEU A 55 -3.23 -7.06 -6.20
C LEU A 55 -2.57 -5.94 -5.38
N VAL A 56 -1.58 -6.30 -4.55
CA VAL A 56 -0.75 -5.35 -3.79
C VAL A 56 0.61 -5.24 -4.49
N LEU A 57 1.01 -4.01 -4.82
CA LEU A 57 2.24 -3.72 -5.55
C LEU A 57 3.32 -3.11 -4.66
N PRO A 58 4.62 -3.39 -4.93
CA PRO A 58 5.74 -2.75 -4.25
C PRO A 58 5.73 -1.23 -4.43
N ILE A 59 6.40 -0.51 -3.54
CA ILE A 59 6.54 0.95 -3.64
C ILE A 59 7.13 1.38 -4.99
N THR A 60 8.08 0.60 -5.54
CA THR A 60 8.68 0.84 -6.87
C THR A 60 7.62 0.94 -7.97
N SER A 61 6.51 0.20 -7.88
CA SER A 61 5.50 0.18 -8.93
C SER A 61 4.67 1.45 -9.04
N PHE A 62 4.58 2.23 -7.96
CA PHE A 62 3.79 3.45 -7.93
C PHE A 62 4.65 4.70 -7.72
N SER A 63 5.76 4.57 -7.00
CA SER A 63 6.61 5.66 -6.57
C SER A 63 8.10 5.30 -6.75
N PRO A 64 8.57 5.01 -7.98
CA PRO A 64 9.99 4.86 -8.25
C PRO A 64 10.74 6.18 -8.00
N ASP A 65 12.06 6.10 -7.82
CA ASP A 65 12.98 7.23 -7.60
C ASP A 65 12.75 8.07 -6.33
N VAL A 66 11.79 7.74 -5.48
CA VAL A 66 11.54 8.50 -4.23
C VAL A 66 12.62 8.32 -3.17
N ASN A 67 13.59 7.41 -3.40
CA ASN A 67 14.74 7.15 -2.53
C ASN A 67 14.36 6.86 -1.06
N GLN A 68 13.16 6.31 -0.84
CA GLN A 68 12.62 5.97 0.47
C GLN A 68 12.07 4.55 0.44
N MET A 69 12.07 3.88 1.60
CA MET A 69 11.45 2.56 1.80
C MET A 69 11.87 1.48 0.79
N GLY A 70 13.08 1.58 0.24
CA GLY A 70 13.61 0.62 -0.75
C GLY A 70 13.11 0.82 -2.18
N ALA A 71 12.47 1.96 -2.51
CA ALA A 71 12.06 2.27 -3.87
C ALA A 71 13.23 2.25 -4.85
N LYS A 72 13.04 1.59 -5.99
CA LYS A 72 14.04 1.46 -7.05
C LYS A 72 13.88 2.54 -8.13
N SER A 73 14.73 2.46 -9.16
CA SER A 73 14.73 3.38 -10.30
C SER A 73 13.42 3.28 -11.10
N SER A 74 13.06 4.34 -11.82
CA SER A 74 12.01 4.28 -12.84
C SER A 74 12.35 3.43 -14.07
N ASP A 75 13.60 2.99 -14.21
CA ASP A 75 14.02 1.99 -15.21
C ASP A 75 13.75 0.54 -14.76
N ASP A 76 13.33 0.32 -13.51
CA ASP A 76 13.03 -1.03 -13.00
C ASP A 76 11.80 -1.64 -13.71
N GLU A 77 11.85 -2.94 -13.99
CA GLU A 77 10.81 -3.65 -14.74
C GLU A 77 9.41 -3.53 -14.12
N ILE A 78 9.33 -3.38 -12.79
CA ILE A 78 8.07 -3.23 -12.09
C ILE A 78 7.66 -1.78 -11.84
N ALA A 79 8.38 -0.78 -12.38
CA ALA A 79 8.08 0.65 -12.24
C ALA A 79 6.97 1.09 -13.24
N TYR A 80 5.71 0.97 -12.83
CA TYR A 80 4.57 1.19 -13.72
C TYR A 80 4.05 2.63 -13.75
N VAL A 81 4.10 3.32 -12.61
CA VAL A 81 3.64 4.70 -12.47
C VAL A 81 4.74 5.51 -11.79
N LYS A 82 5.00 6.72 -12.28
CA LYS A 82 5.91 7.69 -11.66
C LYS A 82 5.17 8.98 -11.35
N HIS A 83 5.20 9.39 -10.09
CA HIS A 83 4.70 10.70 -9.69
C HIS A 83 5.75 11.78 -9.94
N MET A 84 5.36 12.81 -10.69
CA MET A 84 6.19 14.01 -10.91
C MET A 84 6.03 15.06 -9.78
N PHE A 85 5.18 14.76 -8.78
CA PHE A 85 4.92 15.60 -7.60
C PHE A 85 4.72 17.09 -7.88
N SER A 86 3.85 17.43 -8.84
CA SER A 86 3.40 18.82 -9.01
C SER A 86 2.26 19.10 -8.04
N GLY A 87 2.60 19.67 -6.88
CA GLY A 87 1.61 20.17 -5.93
C GLY A 87 1.24 21.61 -6.26
N SER A 88 -0.02 21.86 -6.59
CA SER A 88 -0.60 23.21 -6.65
C SER A 88 -1.80 23.35 -5.70
N TRP A 89 -1.94 22.42 -4.74
CA TRP A 89 -3.20 22.22 -4.04
C TRP A 89 -3.24 22.93 -2.68
N LYS A 90 -4.14 23.92 -2.64
CA LYS A 90 -4.35 24.96 -1.63
C LYS A 90 -3.13 25.84 -1.42
N ASP A 91 -3.27 27.07 -1.88
CA ASP A 91 -2.38 28.19 -1.59
C ASP A 91 -1.92 28.17 -0.12
N ASP A 92 -0.65 27.85 0.07
CA ASP A 92 0.01 27.70 1.36
C ASP A 92 0.10 29.04 2.12
N GLY A 93 -0.41 30.13 1.53
CA GLY A 93 -0.21 31.50 1.99
C GLY A 93 1.25 31.96 1.82
N MET A 94 2.03 31.22 1.02
CA MET A 94 3.42 31.56 0.74
C MET A 94 3.41 32.62 -0.38
N PRO A 95 3.96 33.82 -0.15
CA PRO A 95 4.01 34.85 -1.18
C PRO A 95 4.77 34.33 -2.40
N GLU A 96 4.28 34.69 -3.60
CA GLU A 96 4.97 34.41 -4.86
C GLU A 96 6.43 34.89 -4.72
N MET A 97 7.38 33.96 -4.88
CA MET A 97 8.79 34.34 -5.02
C MET A 97 8.97 34.87 -6.44
N GLU A 98 9.13 36.19 -6.56
CA GLU A 98 9.59 36.88 -7.77
C GLU A 98 10.94 36.34 -8.28
#